data_AF-A0AAV5A0G4-F1
#
_entry.id   AF-A0AAV5A0G4-F1
#
_cell.length_a   1.000
_cell.length_b   1.000
_cell.length_c   1.000
_cell.angle_alpha   90.00
_cell.angle_beta   90.00
_cell.angle_gamma   90.00
#
_symmetry.space_group_name_H-M   'P 1'
#
loop_
_entity.id
_entity.type
_entity.pdbx_description
1 polymer ?
#
loop_
_entity_poly.entity_id
_entity_poly.type
_entity_poly.pdbx_seq_one_letter_code
_entity_poly.pdbx_strand_id
1 'polypeptide(L)'
;MAATVSQNSTPDRSSSPPHLVSLVLQSKKALQQGEQLLLRAHDLTITSSNHVVDVLALDAKIRWITQGIMEQIKAAAGVARSITERRQKLEEEAADWDNMRSQHQDSLDATLEALGVQVVPPSFHQSTLEFTLFGIQASDRIFQEDEIDDRENELEDRYKARKKWKTLRDFVDERGLEDVIESIEGERNALDATLSATALYPGTILSITEQIHHALNASLHPENSIPLTRPSSRNMPSPSQEKALPVVEPPSLKDTSAILLRQEKMSIGMATHLESLAAHYEQMATALKDKDSGGSLNEEDMDVFIRDTAELPAILHELEESISAIESAREEILTIKTTLKDTLKALSLVMDSLDELADKMEIMLQEQSDIEFSYNALILEIERRRQHRDKIEATVRQMKEQLDKIRDAPALTLDEISARNEFYAEHSSSIPDDLCLAISNLPQSYSITSFCKNSTDENQTEREILPEIDEDIIEDARRRLEAESQRIPEMMDTPTKPVMRREDSL
;
A
#
# COMPACT_ATOMS: atom_id res chain seq x y z
N MET A 1 -40.87 -70.91 36.88
CA MET A 1 -40.28 -72.19 37.31
C MET A 1 -39.40 -71.92 38.51
N ALA A 2 -39.69 -72.60 39.64
CA ALA A 2 -38.96 -72.70 40.93
C ALA A 2 -38.61 -71.37 41.63
N ALA A 3 -39.22 -70.90 42.73
CA ALA A 3 -39.76 -71.51 43.97
C ALA A 3 -38.71 -72.08 44.93
N THR A 4 -38.26 -71.25 45.88
CA THR A 4 -37.83 -71.56 47.27
C THR A 4 -37.77 -70.22 48.02
N VAL A 5 -38.74 -69.81 48.84
CA VAL A 5 -39.05 -70.24 50.22
C VAL A 5 -37.80 -70.50 51.06
N SER A 6 -37.40 -69.53 51.88
CA SER A 6 -36.91 -69.82 53.23
C SER A 6 -36.98 -68.59 54.16
N GLN A 7 -37.92 -68.67 55.09
CA GLN A 7 -37.81 -68.35 56.52
C GLN A 7 -37.53 -66.91 56.98
N ASN A 8 -38.61 -66.31 57.51
CA ASN A 8 -38.62 -65.42 58.66
C ASN A 8 -37.63 -65.85 59.74
N SER A 9 -36.69 -64.96 60.04
CA SER A 9 -35.97 -64.90 61.31
C SER A 9 -36.13 -63.49 61.85
N THR A 10 -36.92 -63.37 62.92
CA THR A 10 -37.00 -62.20 63.78
C THR A 10 -35.60 -61.82 64.27
N PRO A 11 -35.14 -60.56 64.15
CA PRO A 11 -33.87 -60.16 64.73
C PRO A 11 -34.04 -60.02 66.24
N ASP A 12 -33.33 -60.88 66.96
CA ASP A 12 -33.16 -60.85 68.40
C ASP A 12 -32.49 -59.52 68.78
N ARG A 13 -33.26 -58.59 69.37
CA ARG A 13 -32.77 -57.34 69.95
C ARG A 13 -32.10 -57.63 71.29
N SER A 14 -30.91 -58.20 71.24
CA SER A 14 -29.95 -58.17 72.35
C SER A 14 -28.58 -57.78 71.81
N SER A 15 -28.51 -56.65 71.10
CA SER A 15 -27.25 -55.99 70.82
C SER A 15 -26.77 -55.36 72.13
N SER A 16 -25.70 -55.89 72.71
CA SER A 16 -24.93 -55.16 73.73
C SER A 16 -24.74 -53.71 73.27
N PRO A 17 -25.00 -52.71 74.13
CA PRO A 17 -24.90 -51.31 73.73
C PRO A 17 -23.51 -51.08 73.15
N PRO A 18 -23.38 -50.43 71.97
CA PRO A 18 -22.09 -50.18 71.37
C PRO A 18 -21.21 -49.51 72.42
N HIS A 19 -20.06 -50.13 72.71
CA HIS A 19 -19.13 -49.56 73.65
C HIS A 19 -18.74 -48.17 73.12
N LEU A 20 -18.89 -47.13 73.95
CA LEU A 20 -18.55 -45.74 73.64
C LEU A 20 -17.19 -45.60 72.93
N VAL A 21 -16.21 -46.43 73.31
CA VAL A 21 -14.91 -46.56 72.65
C VAL A 21 -15.03 -46.86 71.15
N SER A 22 -15.91 -47.77 70.74
CA SER A 22 -16.15 -48.10 69.31
C SER A 22 -16.73 -46.91 68.55
N LEU A 23 -17.67 -46.18 69.16
CA LEU A 23 -18.26 -44.99 68.55
C LEU A 23 -17.20 -43.89 68.41
N VAL A 24 -16.37 -43.67 69.44
CA VAL A 24 -15.26 -42.69 69.42
C VAL A 24 -14.22 -43.06 68.35
N LEU A 25 -13.91 -44.34 68.17
CA LEU A 25 -13.02 -44.79 67.10
C LEU A 25 -13.63 -44.56 65.71
N GLN A 26 -14.94 -44.75 65.56
CA GLN A 26 -15.65 -44.49 64.32
C GLN A 26 -15.69 -42.99 63.98
N SER A 27 -15.99 -42.13 64.95
CA SER A 27 -15.97 -40.68 64.75
C SER A 27 -14.56 -40.16 64.47
N LYS A 28 -13.53 -40.69 65.16
CA LYS A 28 -12.13 -40.38 64.85
C LYS A 28 -11.75 -40.76 63.42
N LYS A 29 -12.16 -41.95 62.96
CA LYS A 29 -11.89 -42.41 61.59
C LYS A 29 -12.60 -41.52 60.57
N ALA A 30 -13.86 -41.16 60.81
CA ALA A 30 -14.62 -40.27 59.95
C ALA A 30 -13.99 -38.87 59.89
N LEU A 31 -13.55 -38.32 61.02
CA LEU A 31 -12.82 -37.04 61.08
C LEU A 31 -11.53 -37.11 60.25
N GLN A 32 -10.71 -38.14 60.44
CA GLN A 32 -9.46 -38.31 59.66
C GLN A 32 -9.72 -38.41 58.16
N GLN A 33 -10.78 -39.10 57.74
CA GLN A 33 -11.18 -39.17 56.33
C GLN A 33 -11.66 -37.80 55.82
N GLY A 34 -12.49 -37.10 56.59
CA GLY A 34 -12.94 -35.73 56.27
C GLY A 34 -11.78 -34.75 56.13
N GLU A 35 -10.79 -34.80 57.02
CA GLU A 35 -9.57 -33.98 56.95
C GLU A 35 -8.80 -34.24 55.66
N GLN A 36 -8.61 -35.51 55.27
CA GLN A 36 -7.93 -35.86 54.01
C GLN A 36 -8.67 -35.34 52.78
N LEU A 37 -10.01 -35.47 52.76
CA LEU A 37 -10.84 -34.95 51.68
C LEU A 37 -10.76 -33.42 51.59
N LEU A 38 -10.79 -32.71 52.73
CA LEU A 38 -10.69 -31.25 52.74
C LEU A 38 -9.31 -30.76 52.31
N LEU A 39 -8.23 -31.41 52.75
CA LEU A 39 -6.87 -31.06 52.32
C LEU A 39 -6.73 -31.20 50.79
N ARG A 40 -7.23 -32.29 50.21
CA ARG A 40 -7.22 -32.48 48.75
C ARG A 40 -8.10 -31.45 48.03
N ALA A 41 -9.29 -31.16 48.55
CA ALA A 41 -10.18 -30.14 47.98
C ALA A 41 -9.56 -28.73 48.03
N HIS A 42 -8.83 -28.42 49.10
CA HIS A 42 -8.09 -27.17 49.25
C HIS A 42 -6.97 -27.05 48.20
N ASP A 43 -6.16 -28.09 48.02
CA ASP A 43 -5.11 -28.12 46.99
C ASP A 43 -5.70 -27.97 45.57
N LEU A 44 -6.82 -28.66 45.29
CA LEU A 44 -7.56 -28.50 44.04
C LEU A 44 -8.10 -27.09 43.85
N THR A 45 -8.49 -26.44 44.95
CA THR A 45 -9.00 -25.06 44.92
C THR A 45 -7.92 -24.02 44.70
N ILE A 46 -6.77 -24.18 45.33
CA ILE A 46 -5.61 -23.34 45.05
C ILE A 46 -5.18 -23.50 43.57
N THR A 47 -5.05 -24.74 43.09
CA THR A 47 -4.64 -24.99 41.70
C THR A 47 -5.65 -24.47 40.68
N SER A 48 -6.95 -24.64 40.92
CA SER A 48 -8.03 -24.07 40.11
C SER A 48 -7.96 -22.54 40.06
N SER A 49 -7.79 -21.88 41.22
CA SER A 49 -7.65 -20.42 41.30
C SER A 49 -6.47 -19.91 40.47
N ASN A 50 -5.31 -20.56 40.57
CA ASN A 50 -4.15 -20.23 39.74
C ASN A 50 -4.45 -20.40 38.24
N HIS A 51 -5.17 -21.44 37.84
CA HIS A 51 -5.58 -21.61 36.44
C HIS A 51 -6.55 -20.54 35.97
N VAL A 52 -7.43 -20.02 36.84
CA VAL A 52 -8.30 -18.91 36.48
C VAL A 52 -7.50 -17.61 36.29
N VAL A 53 -6.50 -17.34 37.13
CA VAL A 53 -5.59 -16.20 36.91
C VAL A 53 -4.91 -16.32 35.55
N ASP A 54 -4.40 -17.49 35.19
CA ASP A 54 -3.80 -17.73 33.87
C ASP A 54 -4.80 -17.51 32.73
N VAL A 55 -6.04 -17.98 32.88
CA VAL A 55 -7.12 -17.81 31.90
C VAL A 55 -7.46 -16.33 31.70
N LEU A 56 -7.56 -15.56 32.78
CA LEU A 56 -7.81 -14.11 32.72
C LEU A 56 -6.65 -13.37 32.06
N ALA A 57 -5.41 -13.75 32.36
CA ALA A 57 -4.23 -13.18 31.71
C ALA A 57 -4.19 -13.50 30.21
N LEU A 58 -4.51 -14.74 29.82
CA LEU A 58 -4.60 -15.15 28.42
C LEU A 58 -5.72 -14.41 27.67
N ASP A 59 -6.91 -14.30 28.25
CA ASP A 59 -8.02 -13.54 27.64
C ASP A 59 -7.65 -12.06 27.45
N ALA A 60 -7.07 -11.42 28.46
CA ALA A 60 -6.59 -10.04 28.35
C ALA A 60 -5.57 -9.89 27.21
N LYS A 61 -4.64 -10.84 27.08
CA LYS A 61 -3.66 -10.86 25.98
C LYS A 61 -4.32 -11.04 24.61
N ILE A 62 -5.29 -11.95 24.49
CA ILE A 62 -6.05 -12.19 23.26
C ILE A 62 -6.81 -10.91 22.84
N ARG A 63 -7.48 -10.24 23.79
CA ARG A 63 -8.18 -8.96 23.54
C ARG A 63 -7.22 -7.88 23.05
N TRP A 64 -6.09 -7.74 23.73
CA TRP A 64 -5.07 -6.76 23.36
C TRP A 64 -4.51 -7.01 21.96
N ILE A 65 -4.15 -8.25 21.63
CA ILE A 65 -3.66 -8.64 20.29
C ILE A 65 -4.75 -8.41 19.23
N THR A 66 -5.98 -8.83 19.50
CA THR A 66 -7.12 -8.67 18.56
C THR A 66 -7.34 -7.20 18.24
N GLN A 67 -7.35 -6.33 19.26
CA GLN A 67 -7.47 -4.89 19.08
C GLN A 67 -6.30 -4.33 18.26
N GLY A 68 -5.06 -4.74 18.55
CA GLY A 68 -3.88 -4.33 17.79
C GLY A 68 -3.98 -4.73 16.31
N ILE A 69 -4.38 -5.97 16.01
CA ILE A 69 -4.59 -6.45 14.64
C ILE A 69 -5.64 -5.60 13.93
N MET A 70 -6.77 -5.29 14.59
CA MET A 70 -7.83 -4.44 14.02
C MET A 70 -7.35 -3.02 13.72
N GLU A 71 -6.51 -2.45 14.57
CA GLU A 71 -5.89 -1.14 14.34
C GLU A 71 -4.93 -1.18 13.15
N GLN A 72 -4.12 -2.23 13.01
CA GLN A 72 -3.22 -2.40 11.86
C GLN A 72 -3.99 -2.59 10.56
N ILE A 73 -5.09 -3.36 10.55
CA ILE A 73 -5.98 -3.49 9.38
C ILE A 73 -6.53 -2.12 8.96
N LYS A 74 -6.98 -1.30 9.92
CA LYS A 74 -7.45 0.07 9.64
C LYS A 74 -6.34 0.96 9.08
N ALA A 75 -5.12 0.84 9.61
CA ALA A 75 -3.96 1.57 9.10
C ALA A 75 -3.63 1.17 7.66
N ALA A 76 -3.60 -0.13 7.35
CA ALA A 76 -3.39 -0.66 5.99
C ALA A 76 -4.47 -0.17 5.01
N ALA A 77 -5.75 -0.18 5.41
CA ALA A 77 -6.82 0.42 4.62
C ALA A 77 -6.65 1.94 4.43
N GLY A 78 -6.06 2.63 5.40
CA GLY A 78 -5.63 4.03 5.28
C GLY A 78 -4.54 4.23 4.24
N VAL A 79 -3.52 3.36 4.23
CA VAL A 79 -2.44 3.37 3.23
C VAL A 79 -3.00 3.14 1.83
N ALA A 80 -3.88 2.16 1.65
CA ALA A 80 -4.54 1.91 0.36
C ALA A 80 -5.31 3.14 -0.15
N ARG A 81 -6.02 3.85 0.73
CA ARG A 81 -6.69 5.12 0.41
C ARG A 81 -5.69 6.20 0.00
N SER A 82 -4.62 6.39 0.77
CA SER A 82 -3.59 7.39 0.43
C SER A 82 -2.92 7.09 -0.92
N ILE A 83 -2.64 5.82 -1.24
CA ILE A 83 -2.11 5.45 -2.56
C ILE A 83 -3.12 5.81 -3.65
N THR A 84 -4.41 5.48 -3.45
CA THR A 84 -5.48 5.79 -4.40
C THR A 84 -5.58 7.29 -4.68
N GLU A 85 -5.57 8.12 -3.62
CA GLU A 85 -5.64 9.58 -3.73
C GLU A 85 -4.44 10.16 -4.49
N ARG A 86 -3.22 9.71 -4.20
CA ARG A 86 -2.02 10.16 -4.93
C ARG A 86 -2.06 9.74 -6.40
N ARG A 87 -2.53 8.52 -6.67
CA ARG A 87 -2.70 8.01 -8.03
C ARG A 87 -3.70 8.84 -8.82
N GLN A 88 -4.86 9.12 -8.23
CA GLN A 88 -5.88 9.94 -8.87
C GLN A 88 -5.32 11.32 -9.23
N LYS A 89 -4.53 11.93 -8.33
CA LYS A 89 -3.87 13.20 -8.61
C LYS A 89 -2.91 13.11 -9.80
N LEU A 90 -2.09 12.05 -9.87
CA LEU A 90 -1.18 11.84 -11.01
C LEU A 90 -1.93 11.57 -12.32
N GLU A 91 -3.06 10.88 -12.27
CA GLU A 91 -3.93 10.65 -13.43
C GLU A 91 -4.57 11.95 -13.94
N GLU A 92 -5.04 12.80 -13.02
CA GLU A 92 -5.57 14.13 -13.34
C GLU A 92 -4.48 15.00 -13.99
N GLU A 93 -3.29 15.08 -13.39
CA GLU A 93 -2.16 15.82 -13.95
C GLU A 93 -1.77 15.25 -15.34
N ALA A 94 -1.69 13.93 -15.51
CA ALA A 94 -1.38 13.30 -16.80
C ALA A 94 -2.45 13.58 -17.87
N ALA A 95 -3.74 13.60 -17.49
CA ALA A 95 -4.82 13.91 -18.41
C ALA A 95 -4.79 15.38 -18.87
N ASP A 96 -4.45 16.31 -17.96
CA ASP A 96 -4.27 17.72 -18.30
C ASP A 96 -3.09 17.90 -19.28
N TRP A 97 -2.00 17.18 -19.06
CA TRP A 97 -0.86 17.12 -19.99
C TRP A 97 -1.26 16.59 -21.37
N ASP A 98 -2.05 15.52 -21.44
CA ASP A 98 -2.54 14.96 -22.70
C ASP A 98 -3.46 15.95 -23.43
N ASN A 99 -4.31 16.67 -22.70
CA ASN A 99 -5.17 17.71 -23.26
C ASN A 99 -4.36 18.88 -23.84
N MET A 100 -3.35 19.38 -23.11
CA MET A 100 -2.46 20.43 -23.61
C MET A 100 -1.68 19.97 -24.84
N ARG A 101 -1.15 18.74 -24.81
CA ARG A 101 -0.45 18.14 -25.96
C ARG A 101 -1.34 18.06 -27.19
N SER A 102 -2.58 17.55 -27.04
CA SER A 102 -3.55 17.47 -28.14
C SER A 102 -3.84 18.85 -28.73
N GLN A 103 -4.02 19.88 -27.89
CA GLN A 103 -4.23 21.25 -28.36
C GLN A 103 -3.03 21.79 -29.14
N HIS A 104 -1.80 21.49 -28.69
CA HIS A 104 -0.60 21.88 -29.40
C HIS A 104 -0.43 21.16 -30.73
N GLN A 105 -0.76 19.87 -30.79
CA GLN A 105 -0.75 19.09 -32.02
C GLN A 105 -1.80 19.61 -33.02
N ASP A 106 -3.03 19.86 -32.57
CA ASP A 106 -4.08 20.45 -33.41
C ASP A 106 -3.67 21.84 -33.94
N SER A 107 -3.01 22.65 -33.10
CA SER A 107 -2.50 23.96 -33.50
C SER A 107 -1.34 23.86 -34.50
N LEU A 108 -0.48 22.85 -34.36
CA LEU A 108 0.61 22.58 -35.30
C LEU A 108 0.04 22.15 -36.64
N ASP A 109 -0.90 21.21 -36.66
CA ASP A 109 -1.58 20.72 -37.87
C ASP A 109 -2.31 21.85 -38.60
N ALA A 110 -3.04 22.70 -37.86
CA ALA A 110 -3.69 23.89 -38.44
C ALA A 110 -2.68 24.86 -39.06
N THR A 111 -1.51 25.01 -38.45
CA THR A 111 -0.43 25.87 -38.98
C THR A 111 0.21 25.25 -40.22
N LEU A 112 0.51 23.95 -40.21
CA LEU A 112 1.04 23.21 -41.36
C LEU A 112 0.06 23.24 -42.53
N GLU A 113 -1.24 23.08 -42.26
CA GLU A 113 -2.29 23.22 -43.27
C GLU A 113 -2.34 24.65 -43.84
N ALA A 114 -2.29 25.68 -42.98
CA ALA A 114 -2.24 27.07 -43.43
C ALA A 114 -0.99 27.39 -44.27
N LEU A 115 0.16 26.80 -43.95
CA LEU A 115 1.39 26.89 -44.74
C LEU A 115 1.28 26.12 -46.06
N GLY A 116 0.52 25.03 -46.09
CA GLY A 116 0.23 24.25 -47.30
C GLY A 116 -0.62 25.02 -48.32
N VAL A 117 -1.43 25.99 -47.88
CA VAL A 117 -2.21 26.84 -48.79
C VAL A 117 -1.36 27.96 -49.40
N GLN A 118 -0.24 28.33 -48.77
CA GLN A 118 0.62 29.43 -49.22
C GLN A 118 1.62 28.95 -50.28
N VAL A 119 1.33 29.24 -51.55
CA VAL A 119 2.21 28.93 -52.67
C VAL A 119 3.39 29.90 -52.78
N VAL A 120 4.58 29.34 -52.97
CA VAL A 120 5.84 30.06 -53.17
C VAL A 120 6.10 30.17 -54.68
N PRO A 121 6.41 31.35 -55.22
CA PRO A 121 6.77 31.49 -56.63
C PRO A 121 8.11 30.78 -56.94
N PRO A 122 8.25 30.08 -58.08
CA PRO A 122 9.45 29.33 -58.45
C PRO A 122 10.75 30.13 -58.43
N SER A 123 10.67 31.45 -58.69
CA SER A 123 11.81 32.37 -58.66
C SER A 123 12.53 32.47 -57.31
N PHE A 124 11.90 32.03 -56.22
CA PHE A 124 12.49 32.06 -54.87
C PHE A 124 13.26 30.80 -54.49
N HIS A 125 13.07 29.67 -55.20
CA HIS A 125 13.62 28.37 -54.79
C HIS A 125 14.18 27.53 -55.94
N GLN A 126 13.90 27.90 -57.19
CA GLN A 126 14.70 27.46 -58.32
C GLN A 126 15.89 28.41 -58.42
N SER A 127 17.00 28.02 -57.80
CA SER A 127 18.28 28.69 -58.02
C SER A 127 18.47 28.88 -59.52
N THR A 128 18.81 30.09 -59.93
CA THR A 128 19.12 30.53 -61.30
C THR A 128 20.37 29.83 -61.88
N LEU A 129 20.65 28.59 -61.48
CA LEU A 129 21.78 27.77 -61.90
C LEU A 129 21.50 26.98 -63.18
N GLU A 130 20.26 26.99 -63.70
CA GLU A 130 19.97 26.54 -65.07
C GLU A 130 19.94 27.68 -66.10
N PHE A 131 20.33 28.91 -65.75
CA PHE A 131 20.81 29.83 -66.77
C PHE A 131 22.27 29.48 -67.07
N THR A 132 22.40 28.56 -68.03
CA THR A 132 23.65 28.15 -68.66
C THR A 132 24.40 29.40 -69.14
N LEU A 133 25.29 29.91 -68.29
CA LEU A 133 26.20 31.02 -68.56
C LEU A 133 27.26 30.67 -69.63
N PHE A 134 27.27 29.44 -70.14
CA PHE A 134 28.07 29.01 -71.28
C PHE A 134 27.21 28.57 -72.47
N GLY A 135 27.05 29.50 -73.41
CA GLY A 135 26.82 29.32 -74.85
C GLY A 135 26.03 28.10 -75.36
N ILE A 136 24.78 28.32 -75.76
CA ILE A 136 24.20 27.62 -76.91
C ILE A 136 23.75 28.67 -77.91
N GLN A 137 24.55 28.82 -78.97
CA GLN A 137 24.16 29.48 -80.21
C GLN A 137 23.05 28.64 -80.86
N ALA A 138 21.79 29.09 -80.79
CA ALA A 138 20.75 28.61 -81.68
C ALA A 138 20.48 29.70 -82.74
N SER A 139 20.97 29.40 -83.93
CA SER A 139 20.81 30.12 -85.19
C SER A 139 19.35 30.50 -85.48
N ASP A 140 19.16 31.79 -85.77
CA ASP A 140 18.54 32.31 -86.99
C ASP A 140 17.47 31.42 -87.64
N ARG A 141 16.18 31.75 -87.42
CA ARG A 141 15.13 31.50 -88.40
C ARG A 141 13.97 32.48 -88.28
N ILE A 142 13.91 33.26 -89.33
CA ILE A 142 13.00 34.33 -89.73
C ILE A 142 11.61 33.80 -90.17
N PHE A 143 10.56 34.57 -89.79
CA PHE A 143 9.15 34.65 -90.27
C PHE A 143 8.24 33.41 -90.26
N GLN A 144 7.09 33.50 -89.55
CA GLN A 144 5.80 33.78 -90.19
C GLN A 144 4.69 34.05 -89.16
N GLU A 145 3.89 35.08 -89.48
CA GLU A 145 2.59 35.39 -88.91
C GLU A 145 1.63 34.21 -89.09
N ASP A 146 0.95 33.81 -88.02
CA ASP A 146 -0.47 33.46 -88.04
C ASP A 146 -1.00 33.71 -86.61
N GLU A 147 -1.52 34.93 -86.43
CA GLU A 147 -2.52 35.23 -85.42
C GLU A 147 -3.72 34.32 -85.68
N ILE A 148 -4.12 33.51 -84.69
CA ILE A 148 -5.49 33.28 -84.22
C ILE A 148 -5.49 32.01 -83.34
N ASP A 149 -5.91 32.19 -82.09
CA ASP A 149 -6.39 31.16 -81.12
C ASP A 149 -5.47 30.59 -80.03
N ASP A 150 -4.45 31.32 -79.56
CA ASP A 150 -3.56 30.86 -78.46
C ASP A 150 -3.90 31.38 -77.05
N ARG A 151 -4.98 32.15 -76.88
CA ARG A 151 -5.34 32.72 -75.56
C ARG A 151 -5.88 31.70 -74.57
N GLU A 152 -6.49 30.60 -75.04
CA GLU A 152 -6.95 29.50 -74.17
C GLU A 152 -5.78 28.61 -73.71
N ASN A 153 -4.82 28.32 -74.58
CA ASN A 153 -3.62 27.54 -74.23
C ASN A 153 -2.70 28.27 -73.24
N GLU A 154 -2.53 29.59 -73.37
CA GLU A 154 -1.65 30.37 -72.48
C GLU A 154 -2.18 30.43 -71.03
N LEU A 155 -3.51 30.45 -70.85
CA LEU A 155 -4.15 30.36 -69.54
C LEU A 155 -4.03 28.96 -68.96
N GLU A 156 -4.20 27.92 -69.77
CA GLU A 156 -4.00 26.53 -69.36
C GLU A 156 -2.55 26.23 -68.95
N ASP A 157 -1.58 26.78 -69.68
CA ASP A 157 -0.15 26.62 -69.39
C ASP A 157 0.28 27.41 -68.16
N ARG A 158 -0.28 28.62 -67.93
CA ARG A 158 -0.12 29.32 -66.65
C ARG A 158 -0.77 28.56 -65.49
N TYR A 159 -1.90 27.88 -65.73
CA TYR A 159 -2.56 27.06 -64.72
C TYR A 159 -1.74 25.79 -64.39
N LYS A 160 -1.17 25.14 -65.41
CA LYS A 160 -0.25 24.00 -65.26
C LYS A 160 1.07 24.43 -64.60
N ALA A 161 1.56 25.64 -64.87
CA ALA A 161 2.74 26.22 -64.23
C ALA A 161 2.49 26.57 -62.76
N ARG A 162 1.31 27.12 -62.43
CA ARG A 162 0.90 27.38 -61.04
C ARG A 162 0.67 26.11 -60.22
N LYS A 163 0.25 25.01 -60.86
CA LYS A 163 0.18 23.68 -60.22
C LYS A 163 1.55 23.10 -59.83
N LYS A 164 2.66 23.64 -60.37
CA LYS A 164 4.04 23.24 -60.00
C LYS A 164 4.64 24.11 -58.89
N TRP A 165 3.92 25.09 -58.37
CA TRP A 165 4.45 25.96 -57.30
C TRP A 165 4.51 25.16 -56.01
N LYS A 166 5.69 25.12 -55.41
CA LYS A 166 5.86 24.56 -54.07
C LYS A 166 5.11 25.43 -53.07
N THR A 167 4.64 24.82 -52.00
CA THR A 167 3.98 25.50 -50.88
C THR A 167 5.01 25.80 -49.79
N LEU A 168 4.71 26.70 -48.84
CA LEU A 168 5.62 26.94 -47.71
C LEU A 168 5.81 25.67 -46.87
N ARG A 169 4.78 24.80 -46.81
CA ARG A 169 4.83 23.49 -46.16
C ARG A 169 5.90 22.58 -46.75
N ASP A 170 6.19 22.65 -48.05
CA ASP A 170 7.22 21.84 -48.71
C ASP A 170 8.66 22.16 -48.25
N PHE A 171 8.84 23.26 -47.50
CA PHE A 171 10.13 23.66 -46.91
C PHE A 171 10.18 23.40 -45.39
N VAL A 172 9.10 22.86 -44.80
CA VAL A 172 9.04 22.49 -43.40
C VAL A 172 9.54 21.05 -43.24
N ASP A 173 10.32 20.82 -42.19
CA ASP A 173 10.82 19.50 -41.85
C ASP A 173 9.77 18.70 -41.07
N GLU A 174 8.83 18.09 -41.81
CA GLU A 174 7.79 17.27 -41.21
C GLU A 174 8.34 16.00 -40.55
N ARG A 175 9.52 15.51 -40.96
CA ARG A 175 10.13 14.31 -40.39
C ARG A 175 10.65 14.57 -38.99
N GLY A 176 11.36 15.67 -38.78
CA GLY A 176 11.83 16.06 -37.45
C GLY A 176 10.67 16.32 -36.46
N LEU A 177 9.55 16.86 -36.95
CA LEU A 177 8.34 17.03 -36.15
C LEU A 177 7.73 15.68 -35.74
N GLU A 178 7.63 14.74 -36.69
CA GLU A 178 7.13 13.39 -36.43
C GLU A 178 8.01 12.65 -35.41
N ASP A 179 9.34 12.74 -35.54
CA ASP A 179 10.30 12.08 -34.63
C ASP A 179 10.17 12.61 -33.18
N VAL A 180 9.95 13.92 -33.00
CA VAL A 180 9.72 14.52 -31.67
C VAL A 180 8.38 14.08 -31.09
N ILE A 181 7.33 14.03 -31.90
CA ILE A 181 6.02 13.52 -31.48
C ILE A 181 6.13 12.05 -31.06
N GLU A 182 6.81 11.21 -31.86
CA GLU A 182 7.05 9.80 -31.55
C GLU A 182 7.84 9.63 -30.23
N SER A 183 8.86 10.46 -29.98
CA SER A 183 9.61 10.44 -28.71
C SER A 183 8.71 10.77 -27.51
N ILE A 184 7.87 11.82 -27.62
CA ILE A 184 6.95 12.26 -26.56
C ILE A 184 5.84 11.21 -26.32
N GLU A 185 5.39 10.54 -27.37
CA GLU A 185 4.48 9.39 -27.27
C GLU A 185 5.16 8.20 -26.60
N GLY A 186 6.43 7.93 -26.91
CA GLY A 186 7.23 6.89 -26.26
C GLY A 186 7.37 7.10 -24.74
N GLU A 187 7.71 8.32 -24.31
CA GLU A 187 7.79 8.67 -22.89
C GLU A 187 6.42 8.59 -22.20
N ARG A 188 5.34 9.00 -22.89
CA ARG A 188 3.98 8.89 -22.36
C ARG A 188 3.51 7.45 -22.20
N ASN A 189 3.85 6.58 -23.16
CA ASN A 189 3.57 5.15 -23.09
C ASN A 189 4.33 4.49 -21.93
N ALA A 190 5.56 4.93 -21.65
CA ALA A 190 6.31 4.47 -20.49
C ALA A 190 5.65 4.91 -19.17
N LEU A 191 5.21 6.16 -19.08
CA LEU A 191 4.43 6.66 -17.93
C LEU A 191 3.08 5.92 -17.78
N ASP A 192 2.41 5.60 -18.89
CA ASP A 192 1.16 4.85 -18.87
C ASP A 192 1.35 3.42 -18.37
N ALA A 193 2.46 2.78 -18.77
CA ALA A 193 2.83 1.46 -18.30
C ALA A 193 3.12 1.43 -16.80
N THR A 194 3.80 2.45 -16.25
CA THR A 194 4.08 2.56 -14.81
C THR A 194 2.80 2.86 -14.02
N LEU A 195 1.96 3.78 -14.49
CA LEU A 195 0.63 4.01 -13.90
C LEU A 195 -0.21 2.73 -13.96
N SER A 196 -0.24 2.01 -15.08
CA SER A 196 -0.97 0.74 -15.17
C SER A 196 -0.46 -0.31 -14.19
N ALA A 197 0.86 -0.41 -13.98
CA ALA A 197 1.46 -1.34 -13.03
C ALA A 197 1.03 -1.08 -11.57
N THR A 198 0.98 0.19 -11.16
CA THR A 198 0.59 0.57 -9.78
C THR A 198 -0.93 0.56 -9.54
N ALA A 199 -1.75 0.38 -10.59
CA ALA A 199 -3.22 0.41 -10.48
C ALA A 199 -3.80 -0.66 -9.56
N LEU A 200 -3.12 -1.79 -9.47
CA LEU A 200 -3.56 -2.94 -8.67
C LEU A 200 -3.21 -2.82 -7.19
N TYR A 201 -2.42 -1.81 -6.81
CA TYR A 201 -1.82 -1.72 -5.48
C TYR A 201 -2.87 -1.54 -4.37
N PRO A 202 -3.78 -0.55 -4.43
CA PRO A 202 -4.83 -0.41 -3.42
C PRO A 202 -5.73 -1.66 -3.33
N GLY A 203 -6.09 -2.24 -4.48
CA GLY A 203 -6.93 -3.45 -4.53
C GLY A 203 -6.27 -4.67 -3.91
N THR A 204 -4.95 -4.82 -4.11
CA THR A 204 -4.17 -5.91 -3.50
C THR A 204 -4.09 -5.76 -1.98
N ILE A 205 -3.82 -4.55 -1.48
CA ILE A 205 -3.80 -4.29 -0.03
C ILE A 205 -5.18 -4.58 0.57
N LEU A 206 -6.26 -4.06 -0.03
CA LEU A 206 -7.61 -4.28 0.46
C LEU A 206 -7.99 -5.77 0.47
N SER A 207 -7.69 -6.50 -0.60
CA SER A 207 -7.92 -7.96 -0.67
C SER A 207 -7.17 -8.72 0.43
N ILE A 208 -5.90 -8.38 0.69
CA ILE A 208 -5.13 -9.02 1.76
C ILE A 208 -5.72 -8.64 3.13
N THR A 209 -6.10 -7.38 3.35
CA THR A 209 -6.73 -6.97 4.63
C THR A 209 -8.05 -7.69 4.88
N GLU A 210 -8.85 -7.94 3.83
CA GLU A 210 -10.10 -8.73 3.93
C GLU A 210 -9.81 -10.19 4.29
N GLN A 211 -8.77 -10.78 3.70
CA GLN A 211 -8.34 -12.14 4.02
C GLN A 211 -7.86 -12.26 5.48
N ILE A 212 -7.05 -11.31 5.95
CA ILE A 212 -6.59 -11.24 7.34
C ILE A 212 -7.78 -11.06 8.29
N HIS A 213 -8.72 -10.18 7.97
CA HIS A 213 -9.94 -9.99 8.76
C HIS A 213 -10.79 -11.26 8.83
N HIS A 214 -10.92 -12.01 7.73
CA HIS A 214 -11.60 -13.30 7.73
C HIS A 214 -10.87 -14.33 8.59
N ALA A 215 -9.54 -14.40 8.50
CA ALA A 215 -8.72 -15.30 9.32
C ALA A 215 -8.80 -14.97 10.82
N LEU A 216 -8.85 -13.68 11.17
CA LEU A 216 -9.08 -13.21 12.54
C LEU A 216 -10.43 -13.70 13.08
N ASN A 217 -11.51 -13.52 12.30
CA ASN A 217 -12.84 -13.97 12.70
C ASN A 217 -12.92 -15.49 12.86
N ALA A 218 -12.30 -16.25 11.95
CA ALA A 218 -12.23 -17.70 12.06
C ALA A 218 -11.47 -18.16 13.31
N SER A 219 -10.43 -17.43 13.71
CA SER A 219 -9.61 -17.74 14.90
C SER A 219 -10.35 -17.47 16.21
N LEU A 220 -11.24 -16.46 16.23
CA LEU A 220 -12.01 -16.07 17.42
C LEU A 220 -13.32 -16.85 17.57
N HIS A 221 -13.88 -17.34 16.46
CA HIS A 221 -15.14 -18.09 16.44
C HIS A 221 -15.03 -19.40 15.64
N PRO A 222 -14.32 -20.41 16.17
CA PRO A 222 -14.17 -21.70 15.49
C PRO A 222 -15.52 -22.40 15.21
N GLU A 223 -16.53 -22.20 16.07
CA GLU A 223 -17.87 -22.80 15.96
C GLU A 223 -18.73 -22.27 14.79
N ASN A 224 -18.42 -21.09 14.23
CA ASN A 224 -19.20 -20.48 13.16
C ASN A 224 -18.65 -20.75 11.75
N SER A 225 -17.67 -21.64 11.61
CA SER A 225 -17.02 -21.96 10.34
C SER A 225 -17.88 -22.89 9.47
N ILE A 226 -18.93 -22.34 8.83
CA ILE A 226 -19.63 -23.02 7.73
C ILE A 226 -18.75 -22.94 6.47
N PRO A 227 -18.55 -24.02 5.70
CA PRO A 227 -17.71 -23.98 4.50
C PRO A 227 -18.41 -23.20 3.37
N LEU A 228 -17.82 -22.10 2.93
CA LEU A 228 -18.22 -21.42 1.69
C LEU A 228 -17.78 -22.24 0.48
N THR A 229 -18.75 -22.89 -0.17
CA THR A 229 -18.64 -23.29 -1.58
C THR A 229 -18.50 -22.07 -2.50
N ARG A 230 -17.62 -22.22 -3.50
CA ARG A 230 -17.17 -21.35 -4.61
C ARG A 230 -18.23 -20.44 -5.32
N PRO A 231 -17.79 -19.48 -6.16
CA PRO A 231 -18.41 -18.17 -6.34
C PRO A 231 -19.25 -18.06 -7.61
N SER A 232 -20.16 -17.08 -7.63
CA SER A 232 -20.75 -16.59 -8.88
C SER A 232 -20.67 -15.06 -8.97
N SER A 233 -19.85 -14.67 -9.94
CA SER A 233 -19.87 -13.51 -10.82
C SER A 233 -20.92 -12.41 -10.58
N ARG A 234 -20.38 -11.18 -10.65
CA ARG A 234 -20.98 -9.96 -11.20
C ARG A 234 -21.87 -9.15 -10.24
N ASN A 235 -21.24 -8.19 -9.55
CA ASN A 235 -21.67 -6.78 -9.50
C ASN A 235 -20.58 -5.93 -8.82
N MET A 236 -20.15 -4.85 -9.48
CA MET A 236 -19.30 -3.80 -8.93
C MET A 236 -20.08 -3.00 -7.87
N PRO A 237 -19.52 -2.65 -6.70
CA PRO A 237 -20.11 -1.67 -5.81
C PRO A 237 -19.56 -0.26 -6.06
N SER A 238 -20.46 0.72 -6.07
CA SER A 238 -20.16 2.15 -6.09
C SER A 238 -19.52 2.63 -4.78
N PRO A 239 -18.76 3.75 -4.79
CA PRO A 239 -18.03 4.22 -3.61
C PRO A 239 -18.92 5.16 -2.79
N SER A 240 -19.69 4.64 -1.85
CA SER A 240 -20.34 5.41 -0.78
C SER A 240 -21.08 4.47 0.16
N GLN A 241 -20.38 3.80 1.08
CA GLN A 241 -20.95 3.35 2.36
C GLN A 241 -19.85 2.77 3.25
N GLU A 242 -19.42 3.58 4.22
CA GLU A 242 -18.76 3.12 5.45
C GLU A 242 -19.66 2.09 6.14
N LYS A 243 -19.51 0.82 5.79
CA LYS A 243 -20.05 -0.26 6.60
C LYS A 243 -19.07 -0.46 7.75
N ALA A 244 -19.39 0.13 8.89
CA ALA A 244 -18.64 -0.05 10.13
C ALA A 244 -18.30 -1.54 10.31
N LEU A 245 -17.01 -1.84 10.44
CA LEU A 245 -16.52 -3.19 10.67
C LEU A 245 -17.27 -3.78 11.88
N PRO A 246 -17.85 -4.98 11.76
CA PRO A 246 -18.55 -5.62 12.87
C PRO A 246 -17.60 -5.77 14.06
N VAL A 247 -18.08 -5.39 15.24
CA VAL A 247 -17.34 -5.55 16.50
C VAL A 247 -17.12 -7.04 16.72
N VAL A 248 -15.85 -7.46 16.61
CA VAL A 248 -15.45 -8.84 16.87
C VAL A 248 -15.35 -9.01 18.38
N GLU A 249 -16.36 -9.63 19.00
CA GLU A 249 -16.35 -9.89 20.45
C GLU A 249 -15.60 -11.19 20.76
N PRO A 250 -14.62 -11.19 21.67
CA PRO A 250 -13.91 -12.39 22.10
C PRO A 250 -14.84 -13.36 22.86
N PRO A 251 -14.49 -14.65 22.96
CA PRO A 251 -15.23 -15.64 23.74
C PRO A 251 -15.51 -15.17 25.18
N SER A 252 -16.74 -15.41 25.66
CA SER A 252 -17.27 -14.83 26.89
C SER A 252 -16.67 -15.48 28.15
N LEU A 253 -15.90 -14.70 28.93
CA LEU A 253 -15.41 -15.04 30.28
C LEU A 253 -16.50 -15.18 31.36
N LYS A 254 -17.78 -14.97 31.04
CA LYS A 254 -18.86 -15.03 32.04
C LYS A 254 -18.93 -16.40 32.74
N ASP A 255 -18.44 -17.45 32.07
CA ASP A 255 -18.48 -18.81 32.57
C ASP A 255 -17.42 -19.07 33.66
N THR A 256 -16.25 -18.42 33.62
CA THR A 256 -15.16 -18.68 34.58
C THR A 256 -15.44 -18.15 35.98
N SER A 257 -16.05 -16.96 36.07
CA SER A 257 -16.45 -16.37 37.37
C SER A 257 -17.55 -17.18 38.05
N ALA A 258 -18.50 -17.72 37.26
CA ALA A 258 -19.56 -18.58 37.79
C ALA A 258 -18.99 -19.91 38.34
N ILE A 259 -18.00 -20.49 37.65
CA ILE A 259 -17.31 -21.71 38.10
C ILE A 259 -16.60 -21.48 39.44
N LEU A 260 -15.90 -20.35 39.61
CA LEU A 260 -15.23 -20.02 40.88
C LEU A 260 -16.20 -19.82 42.04
N LEU A 261 -17.31 -19.11 41.84
CA LEU A 261 -18.32 -18.91 42.89
C LEU A 261 -18.95 -20.25 43.31
N ARG A 262 -19.18 -21.15 42.34
CA ARG A 262 -19.63 -22.52 42.63
C ARG A 262 -18.59 -23.27 43.47
N GLN A 263 -17.32 -23.18 43.10
CA GLN A 263 -16.22 -23.83 43.82
C GLN A 263 -16.05 -23.30 45.25
N GLU A 264 -16.10 -21.98 45.45
CA GLU A 264 -16.02 -21.33 46.77
C GLU A 264 -17.17 -21.79 47.67
N LYS A 265 -18.41 -21.81 47.15
CA LYS A 265 -19.58 -22.30 47.88
C LYS A 265 -19.38 -23.75 48.35
N MET A 266 -18.82 -24.60 47.51
CA MET A 266 -18.53 -25.99 47.85
C MET A 266 -17.44 -26.12 48.91
N SER A 267 -16.35 -25.35 48.78
CA SER A 267 -15.28 -25.32 49.78
C SER A 267 -15.79 -24.86 51.15
N ILE A 268 -16.69 -23.87 51.19
CA ILE A 268 -17.33 -23.41 52.44
C ILE A 268 -18.19 -24.53 53.04
N GLY A 269 -19.01 -25.19 52.22
CA GLY A 269 -19.81 -26.34 52.66
C GLY A 269 -18.94 -27.45 53.26
N MET A 270 -17.85 -27.82 52.60
CA MET A 270 -16.92 -28.83 53.10
C MET A 270 -16.29 -28.44 54.45
N ALA A 271 -15.96 -27.16 54.66
CA ALA A 271 -15.47 -26.68 55.96
C ALA A 271 -16.51 -26.84 57.06
N THR A 272 -17.79 -26.53 56.79
CA THR A 272 -18.88 -26.69 57.77
C THR A 272 -19.13 -28.15 58.15
N HIS A 273 -19.00 -29.08 57.19
CA HIS A 273 -19.08 -30.51 57.47
C HIS A 273 -17.89 -30.98 58.32
N LEU A 274 -16.68 -30.49 58.06
CA LEU A 274 -15.50 -30.83 58.87
C LEU A 274 -15.60 -30.30 60.31
N GLU A 275 -16.07 -29.06 60.48
CA GLU A 275 -16.34 -28.49 61.82
C GLU A 275 -17.36 -29.34 62.60
N SER A 276 -18.40 -29.81 61.91
CA SER A 276 -19.41 -30.71 62.51
C SER A 276 -18.81 -32.06 62.92
N LEU A 277 -17.95 -32.66 62.09
CA LEU A 277 -17.23 -33.90 62.41
C LEU A 277 -16.27 -33.72 63.59
N ALA A 278 -15.55 -32.60 63.65
CA ALA A 278 -14.61 -32.28 64.71
C ALA A 278 -15.34 -32.08 66.05
N ALA A 279 -16.44 -31.32 66.04
CA ALA A 279 -17.27 -31.10 67.21
C ALA A 279 -17.87 -32.42 67.74
N HIS A 280 -18.37 -33.29 66.86
CA HIS A 280 -18.88 -34.61 67.25
C HIS A 280 -17.79 -35.49 67.90
N TYR A 281 -16.61 -35.55 67.29
CA TYR A 281 -15.47 -36.28 67.87
C TYR A 281 -15.06 -35.73 69.24
N GLU A 282 -15.00 -34.40 69.42
CA GLU A 282 -14.64 -33.77 70.69
C GLU A 282 -15.67 -34.07 71.79
N GLN A 283 -16.97 -34.01 71.46
CA GLN A 283 -18.05 -34.36 72.38
C GLN A 283 -17.93 -35.82 72.84
N MET A 284 -17.69 -36.75 71.92
CA MET A 284 -17.54 -38.16 72.25
C MET A 284 -16.24 -38.46 73.02
N ALA A 285 -15.14 -37.79 72.69
CA ALA A 285 -13.88 -37.93 73.42
C ALA A 285 -13.99 -37.40 74.86
N THR A 286 -14.70 -36.29 75.05
CA THR A 286 -15.00 -35.72 76.37
C THR A 286 -15.88 -36.68 77.19
N ALA A 287 -16.97 -37.17 76.60
CA ALA A 287 -17.84 -38.17 77.23
C ALA A 287 -17.10 -39.44 77.64
N LEU A 288 -16.15 -39.93 76.81
CA LEU A 288 -15.34 -41.09 77.13
C LEU A 288 -14.42 -40.82 78.35
N LYS A 289 -13.79 -39.65 78.38
CA LYS A 289 -12.91 -39.25 79.49
C LYS A 289 -13.69 -39.08 80.80
N ASP A 290 -14.91 -38.54 80.74
CA ASP A 290 -15.78 -38.38 81.89
C ASP A 290 -16.23 -39.75 82.43
N LYS A 291 -16.56 -40.69 81.53
CA LYS A 291 -16.86 -42.08 81.90
C LYS A 291 -15.68 -42.79 82.56
N ASP A 292 -14.46 -42.59 82.04
CA ASP A 292 -13.23 -43.15 82.62
C ASP A 292 -12.90 -42.55 84.00
N SER A 293 -13.35 -41.32 84.26
CA SER A 293 -13.20 -40.61 85.55
C SER A 293 -14.28 -40.97 86.56
N GLY A 294 -15.19 -41.90 86.24
CA GLY A 294 -16.28 -42.35 87.10
C GLY A 294 -17.59 -41.56 86.97
N GLY A 295 -17.72 -40.69 85.95
CA GLY A 295 -18.96 -40.00 85.62
C GLY A 295 -20.01 -40.95 85.03
N SER A 296 -21.28 -40.70 85.36
CA SER A 296 -22.41 -41.40 84.74
C SER A 296 -22.83 -40.69 83.45
N LEU A 297 -22.79 -41.39 82.33
CA LEU A 297 -23.42 -40.94 81.09
C LEU A 297 -24.90 -41.29 81.12
N ASN A 298 -25.75 -40.32 80.77
CA ASN A 298 -27.17 -40.59 80.64
C ASN A 298 -27.42 -41.45 79.39
N GLU A 299 -28.48 -42.26 79.45
CA GLU A 299 -28.91 -43.08 78.32
C GLU A 299 -29.31 -42.21 77.12
N GLU A 300 -29.90 -41.04 77.37
CA GLU A 300 -30.26 -40.04 76.34
C GLU A 300 -29.04 -39.51 75.58
N ASP A 301 -27.92 -39.25 76.27
CA ASP A 301 -26.67 -38.79 75.64
C ASP A 301 -26.05 -39.88 74.75
N MET A 302 -26.15 -41.14 75.18
CA MET A 302 -25.71 -42.29 74.40
C MET A 302 -26.55 -42.49 73.14
N ASP A 303 -27.87 -42.29 73.20
CA ASP A 303 -28.76 -42.37 72.04
C ASP A 303 -28.46 -41.28 71.01
N VAL A 304 -28.14 -40.05 71.46
CA VAL A 304 -27.68 -38.96 70.59
C VAL A 304 -26.38 -39.34 69.89
N PHE A 305 -25.39 -39.88 70.61
CA PHE A 305 -24.14 -40.30 69.99
C PHE A 305 -24.31 -41.43 68.98
N ILE A 306 -25.21 -42.38 69.23
CA ILE A 306 -25.50 -43.47 68.28
C ILE A 306 -26.15 -42.91 67.02
N ARG A 307 -27.12 -41.99 67.16
CA ARG A 307 -27.79 -41.35 66.03
C ARG A 307 -26.80 -40.55 65.18
N ASP A 308 -26.03 -39.66 65.80
CA ASP A 308 -25.10 -38.78 65.08
C ASP A 308 -23.96 -39.60 64.44
N THR A 309 -23.53 -40.70 65.08
CA THR A 309 -22.57 -41.65 64.48
C THR A 309 -23.14 -42.38 63.26
N ALA A 310 -24.46 -42.58 63.18
CA ALA A 310 -25.12 -43.16 62.02
C ALA A 310 -25.23 -42.19 60.83
N GLU A 311 -25.13 -40.88 61.06
CA GLU A 311 -25.15 -39.84 60.03
C GLU A 311 -23.77 -39.59 59.39
N LEU A 312 -22.67 -40.00 60.05
CA LEU A 312 -21.29 -39.82 59.55
C LEU A 312 -21.05 -40.32 58.10
N PRO A 313 -21.57 -41.50 57.69
CA PRO A 313 -21.40 -41.94 56.30
C PRO A 313 -22.07 -41.02 55.28
N ALA A 314 -23.21 -40.40 55.63
CA ALA A 314 -23.90 -39.46 54.74
C ALA A 314 -23.09 -38.16 54.60
N ILE A 315 -22.56 -37.62 55.71
CA ILE A 315 -21.70 -36.44 55.69
C ILE A 315 -20.42 -36.69 54.87
N LEU A 316 -19.79 -37.86 55.03
CA LEU A 316 -18.62 -38.25 54.24
C LEU A 316 -18.96 -38.36 52.75
N HIS A 317 -20.14 -38.88 52.41
CA HIS A 317 -20.59 -38.94 51.03
C HIS A 317 -20.80 -37.55 50.41
N GLU A 318 -21.39 -36.61 51.15
CA GLU A 318 -21.55 -35.21 50.72
C GLU A 318 -20.18 -34.50 50.52
N LEU A 319 -19.18 -34.81 51.36
CA LEU A 319 -17.79 -34.36 51.18
C LEU A 319 -17.15 -34.95 49.90
N GLU A 320 -17.40 -36.23 49.61
CA GLU A 320 -16.93 -36.91 48.40
C GLU A 320 -17.62 -36.35 47.13
N GLU A 321 -18.91 -36.02 47.20
CA GLU A 321 -19.62 -35.34 46.10
C GLU A 321 -19.06 -33.93 45.87
N SER A 322 -18.80 -33.20 46.96
CA SER A 322 -18.23 -31.86 46.91
C SER A 322 -16.84 -31.86 46.26
N ILE A 323 -15.95 -32.79 46.62
CA ILE A 323 -14.64 -32.85 45.97
C ILE A 323 -14.75 -33.23 44.49
N SER A 324 -15.66 -34.14 44.13
CA SER A 324 -15.87 -34.54 42.74
C SER A 324 -16.34 -33.37 41.86
N ALA A 325 -17.25 -32.54 42.37
CA ALA A 325 -17.69 -31.37 41.62
C ALA A 325 -16.65 -30.22 41.61
N ILE A 326 -15.74 -30.13 42.60
CA ILE A 326 -14.56 -29.26 42.53
C ILE A 326 -13.60 -29.73 41.41
N GLU A 327 -13.39 -31.04 41.26
CA GLU A 327 -12.59 -31.60 40.17
C GLU A 327 -13.19 -31.32 38.80
N SER A 328 -14.51 -31.50 38.65
CA SER A 328 -15.24 -31.15 37.41
C SER A 328 -15.07 -29.67 37.05
N ALA A 329 -15.23 -28.78 38.03
CA ALA A 329 -15.03 -27.34 37.84
C ALA A 329 -13.60 -27.01 37.38
N ARG A 330 -12.59 -27.68 37.97
CA ARG A 330 -11.19 -27.50 37.56
C ARG A 330 -10.96 -27.97 36.12
N GLU A 331 -11.55 -29.10 35.73
CA GLU A 331 -11.42 -29.61 34.36
C GLU A 331 -12.05 -28.65 33.35
N GLU A 332 -13.23 -28.11 33.65
CA GLU A 332 -13.86 -27.05 32.84
C GLU A 332 -12.92 -25.86 32.65
N ILE A 333 -12.28 -25.36 33.72
CA ILE A 333 -11.28 -24.27 33.64
C ILE A 333 -10.08 -24.66 32.78
N LEU A 334 -9.60 -25.90 32.86
CA LEU A 334 -8.49 -26.38 32.04
C LEU A 334 -8.88 -26.41 30.56
N THR A 335 -10.09 -26.84 30.21
CA THR A 335 -10.57 -26.80 28.81
C THR A 335 -10.64 -25.37 28.27
N ILE A 336 -11.11 -24.41 29.07
CA ILE A 336 -11.10 -22.98 28.72
C ILE A 336 -9.67 -22.50 28.51
N LYS A 337 -8.75 -22.86 29.41
CA LYS A 337 -7.32 -22.49 29.29
C LYS A 337 -6.70 -23.04 28.00
N THR A 338 -6.97 -24.29 27.63
CA THR A 338 -6.42 -24.89 26.40
C THR A 338 -6.98 -24.22 25.15
N THR A 339 -8.30 -23.96 25.11
CA THR A 339 -8.92 -23.27 23.97
C THR A 339 -8.35 -21.87 23.79
N LEU A 340 -8.20 -21.09 24.87
CA LEU A 340 -7.56 -19.76 24.80
C LEU A 340 -6.11 -19.85 24.32
N LYS A 341 -5.33 -20.82 24.79
CA LYS A 341 -3.95 -21.03 24.28
C LYS A 341 -3.93 -21.32 22.78
N ASP A 342 -4.87 -22.11 22.27
CA ASP A 342 -4.95 -22.42 20.85
C ASP A 342 -5.41 -21.22 20.02
N THR A 343 -6.36 -20.40 20.53
CA THR A 343 -6.72 -19.13 19.89
C THR A 343 -5.54 -18.16 19.85
N LEU A 344 -4.71 -18.11 20.90
CA LEU A 344 -3.51 -17.27 20.92
C LEU A 344 -2.48 -17.70 19.86
N LYS A 345 -2.29 -19.01 19.67
CA LYS A 345 -1.44 -19.54 18.57
C LYS A 345 -2.00 -19.17 17.20
N ALA A 346 -3.31 -19.29 17.01
CA ALA A 346 -3.97 -18.90 15.78
C ALA A 346 -3.80 -17.40 15.49
N LEU A 347 -3.97 -16.54 16.49
CA LEU A 347 -3.71 -15.10 16.37
C LEU A 347 -2.24 -14.79 16.03
N SER A 348 -1.29 -15.58 16.51
CA SER A 348 0.13 -15.42 16.11
C SER A 348 0.31 -15.59 14.60
N LEU A 349 -0.38 -16.54 13.97
CA LEU A 349 -0.34 -16.72 12.52
C LEU A 349 -0.96 -15.53 11.76
N VAL A 350 -2.01 -14.92 12.33
CA VAL A 350 -2.61 -13.70 11.79
C VAL A 350 -1.63 -12.52 11.88
N MET A 351 -0.87 -12.40 12.98
CA MET A 351 0.18 -11.39 13.09
C MET A 351 1.29 -11.61 12.06
N ASP A 352 1.75 -12.84 11.84
CA ASP A 352 2.75 -13.14 10.81
C ASP A 352 2.25 -12.71 9.41
N SER A 353 0.93 -12.82 9.15
CA SER A 353 0.31 -12.35 7.91
C SER A 353 0.25 -10.81 7.81
N LEU A 354 0.12 -10.11 8.93
CA LEU A 354 0.23 -8.64 8.98
C LEU A 354 1.65 -8.16 8.71
N ASP A 355 2.66 -8.88 9.22
CA ASP A 355 4.07 -8.57 8.95
C ASP A 355 4.36 -8.73 7.45
N GLU A 356 3.89 -9.81 6.81
CA GLU A 356 4.02 -9.98 5.35
C GLU A 356 3.29 -8.87 4.56
N LEU A 357 2.12 -8.44 5.04
CA LEU A 357 1.41 -7.31 4.44
C LEU A 357 2.19 -6.00 4.61
N ALA A 358 2.81 -5.77 5.76
CA ALA A 358 3.63 -4.59 6.02
C ALA A 358 4.82 -4.53 5.05
N ASP A 359 5.54 -5.64 4.86
CA ASP A 359 6.66 -5.73 3.91
C ASP A 359 6.21 -5.43 2.47
N LYS A 360 5.05 -5.96 2.06
CA LYS A 360 4.48 -5.66 0.74
C LYS A 360 4.10 -4.19 0.60
N MET A 361 3.41 -3.62 1.60
CA MET A 361 3.05 -2.20 1.58
C MET A 361 4.29 -1.30 1.55
N GLU A 362 5.37 -1.68 2.22
CA GLU A 362 6.64 -0.95 2.20
C GLU A 362 7.22 -0.91 0.79
N ILE A 363 7.28 -2.05 0.09
CA ILE A 363 7.71 -2.11 -1.32
C ILE A 363 6.81 -1.24 -2.21
N MET A 364 5.49 -1.37 -2.06
CA MET A 364 4.52 -0.64 -2.89
C MET A 364 4.58 0.87 -2.67
N LEU A 365 4.80 1.32 -1.43
CA LEU A 365 4.99 2.73 -1.11
C LEU A 365 6.34 3.26 -1.63
N GLN A 366 7.40 2.46 -1.55
CA GLN A 366 8.70 2.83 -2.10
C GLN A 366 8.62 3.02 -3.61
N GLU A 367 8.02 2.07 -4.33
CA GLU A 367 7.84 2.17 -5.78
C GLU A 367 6.99 3.39 -6.17
N GLN A 368 5.91 3.68 -5.42
CA GLN A 368 5.11 4.88 -5.63
C GLN A 368 5.94 6.16 -5.40
N SER A 369 6.78 6.18 -4.36
CA SER A 369 7.67 7.30 -4.06
C SER A 369 8.72 7.50 -5.15
N ASP A 370 9.30 6.42 -5.67
CA ASP A 370 10.30 6.46 -6.75
C ASP A 370 9.68 7.00 -8.05
N ILE A 371 8.43 6.64 -8.33
CA ILE A 371 7.67 7.20 -9.47
C ILE A 371 7.43 8.69 -9.28
N GLU A 372 6.96 9.12 -8.12
CA GLU A 372 6.74 10.55 -7.82
C GLU A 372 8.06 11.34 -7.90
N PHE A 373 9.16 10.79 -7.39
CA PHE A 373 10.48 11.41 -7.46
C PHE A 373 10.95 11.55 -8.92
N SER A 374 10.88 10.47 -9.70
CA SER A 374 11.31 10.46 -11.11
C SER A 374 10.47 11.41 -11.98
N TYR A 375 9.16 11.51 -11.72
CA TYR A 375 8.29 12.49 -12.38
C TYR A 375 8.69 13.93 -12.08
N ASN A 376 8.88 14.28 -10.81
CA ASN A 376 9.33 15.64 -10.44
C ASN A 376 10.72 15.96 -11.02
N ALA A 377 11.63 14.97 -11.06
CA ALA A 377 12.95 15.13 -11.66
C ALA A 377 12.86 15.36 -13.17
N LEU A 378 11.94 14.68 -13.86
CA LEU A 378 11.67 14.88 -15.29
C LEU A 378 11.20 16.31 -15.57
N ILE A 379 10.26 16.85 -14.77
CA ILE A 379 9.79 18.25 -14.91
C ILE A 379 10.97 19.23 -14.83
N LEU A 380 11.83 19.09 -13.80
CA LEU A 380 13.00 19.96 -13.65
C LEU A 380 14.03 19.79 -14.77
N GLU A 381 14.21 18.57 -15.28
CA GLU A 381 15.13 18.31 -16.39
C GLU A 381 14.64 18.95 -17.69
N ILE A 382 13.34 18.88 -17.98
CA ILE A 382 12.73 19.57 -19.14
C ILE A 382 12.97 21.09 -19.01
N GLU A 383 12.71 21.67 -17.84
CA GLU A 383 12.95 23.11 -17.60
C GLU A 383 14.43 23.48 -17.75
N ARG A 384 15.33 22.67 -17.22
CA ARG A 384 16.79 22.89 -17.34
C ARG A 384 17.21 22.96 -18.80
N ARG A 385 16.72 22.04 -19.64
CA ARG A 385 17.01 22.03 -21.08
C ARG A 385 16.42 23.27 -21.76
N ARG A 386 15.22 23.69 -21.39
CA ARG A 386 14.57 24.93 -21.86
C ARG A 386 15.47 26.14 -21.63
N GLN A 387 15.90 26.34 -20.39
CA GLN A 387 16.79 27.45 -20.03
C GLN A 387 18.15 27.39 -20.74
N HIS A 388 18.69 26.19 -20.95
CA HIS A 388 19.95 26.02 -21.67
C HIS A 388 19.83 26.45 -23.12
N ARG A 389 18.77 25.99 -23.80
CA ARG A 389 18.44 26.42 -25.16
C ARG A 389 18.27 27.93 -25.23
N ASP A 390 17.48 28.52 -24.33
CA ASP A 390 17.22 29.97 -24.35
C ASP A 390 18.50 30.80 -24.15
N LYS A 391 19.45 30.32 -23.33
CA LYS A 391 20.79 30.94 -23.17
C LYS A 391 21.62 30.86 -24.46
N ILE A 392 21.62 29.71 -25.12
CA ILE A 392 22.30 29.54 -26.42
C ILE A 392 21.67 30.49 -27.45
N GLU A 393 20.34 30.54 -27.52
CA GLU A 393 19.63 31.40 -28.46
C GLU A 393 19.88 32.89 -28.19
N ALA A 394 19.93 33.31 -26.93
CA ALA A 394 20.29 34.68 -26.57
C ALA A 394 21.72 35.03 -27.04
N THR A 395 22.66 34.10 -26.91
CA THR A 395 24.05 34.27 -27.38
C THR A 395 24.10 34.37 -28.91
N VAL A 396 23.39 33.48 -29.62
CA VAL A 396 23.31 33.51 -31.09
C VAL A 396 22.65 34.81 -31.56
N ARG A 397 21.60 35.28 -30.87
CA ARG A 397 20.96 36.57 -31.15
C ARG A 397 21.94 37.72 -30.99
N GLN A 398 22.73 37.73 -29.91
CA GLN A 398 23.78 38.74 -29.70
C GLN A 398 24.86 38.70 -30.79
N MET A 399 25.31 37.51 -31.23
CA MET A 399 26.27 37.37 -32.32
C MET A 399 25.70 37.89 -33.66
N LYS A 400 24.43 37.58 -33.95
CA LYS A 400 23.72 38.10 -35.14
C LYS A 400 23.64 39.62 -35.10
N GLU A 401 23.25 40.20 -33.97
CA GLU A 401 23.22 41.66 -33.80
C GLU A 401 24.61 42.31 -33.99
N GLN A 402 25.69 41.67 -33.53
CA GLN A 402 27.05 42.17 -33.76
C GLN A 402 27.44 42.12 -35.24
N LEU A 403 27.11 41.03 -35.94
CA LEU A 403 27.34 40.90 -37.39
C LEU A 403 26.50 41.92 -38.18
N ASP A 404 25.23 42.09 -37.82
CA ASP A 404 24.33 43.06 -38.43
C ASP A 404 24.82 44.49 -38.18
N LYS A 405 25.31 44.83 -36.98
CA LYS A 405 25.94 46.14 -36.71
C LYS A 405 27.16 46.41 -37.57
N ILE A 406 28.00 45.39 -37.84
CA ILE A 406 29.16 45.53 -38.73
C ILE A 406 28.73 45.69 -40.18
N ARG A 407 27.72 44.92 -40.61
CA ARG A 407 27.16 44.96 -41.97
C ARG A 407 26.40 46.26 -42.25
N ASP A 408 25.67 46.78 -41.28
CA ASP A 408 24.78 47.92 -41.46
C ASP A 408 25.46 49.23 -41.05
N ALA A 409 26.68 49.20 -40.48
CA ALA A 409 27.49 50.38 -40.19
C ALA A 409 27.89 51.06 -41.51
N PRO A 410 27.22 52.16 -41.90
CA PRO A 410 27.33 52.68 -43.25
C PRO A 410 28.72 53.22 -43.53
N ALA A 411 29.47 53.66 -42.52
CA ALA A 411 30.86 54.09 -42.69
C ALA A 411 31.76 52.93 -43.15
N LEU A 412 31.72 51.78 -42.49
CA LEU A 412 32.61 50.66 -42.83
C LEU A 412 32.24 50.00 -44.16
N THR A 413 30.95 49.80 -44.42
CA THR A 413 30.50 49.14 -45.65
C THR A 413 30.56 50.05 -46.87
N LEU A 414 30.29 51.35 -46.71
CA LEU A 414 30.47 52.30 -47.80
C LEU A 414 31.95 52.52 -48.08
N ASP A 415 32.83 52.54 -47.06
CA ASP A 415 34.28 52.62 -47.27
C ASP A 415 34.80 51.40 -48.04
N GLU A 416 34.40 50.18 -47.68
CA GLU A 416 34.80 48.94 -48.39
C GLU A 416 34.22 48.88 -49.82
N ILE A 417 32.93 49.19 -49.99
CA ILE A 417 32.29 49.21 -51.31
C ILE A 417 32.89 50.33 -52.18
N SER A 418 33.18 51.50 -51.61
CA SER A 418 33.83 52.61 -52.30
C SER A 418 35.26 52.27 -52.69
N ALA A 419 36.05 51.68 -51.79
CA ALA A 419 37.41 51.23 -52.10
C ALA A 419 37.44 50.19 -53.23
N ARG A 420 36.48 49.25 -53.24
CA ARG A 420 36.32 48.30 -54.36
C ARG A 420 35.94 49.01 -55.65
N ASN A 421 34.95 49.90 -55.62
CA ASN A 421 34.49 50.63 -56.81
C ASN A 421 35.58 51.55 -57.39
N GLU A 422 36.38 52.19 -56.53
CA GLU A 422 37.51 53.03 -56.94
C GLU A 422 38.60 52.19 -57.60
N PHE A 423 38.98 51.07 -56.98
CA PHE A 423 39.89 50.10 -57.57
C PHE A 423 39.41 49.63 -58.95
N TYR A 424 38.12 49.34 -59.06
CA TYR A 424 37.47 48.95 -60.30
C TYR A 424 37.49 50.02 -61.38
N ALA A 425 37.12 51.24 -61.02
CA ALA A 425 37.09 52.36 -61.96
C ALA A 425 38.48 52.62 -62.54
N GLU A 426 39.54 52.45 -61.73
CA GLU A 426 40.91 52.70 -62.15
C GLU A 426 41.54 51.54 -62.94
N HIS A 427 41.20 50.28 -62.62
CA HIS A 427 41.92 49.12 -63.15
C HIS A 427 41.11 48.20 -64.08
N SER A 428 39.78 48.37 -64.18
CA SER A 428 38.90 47.49 -64.97
C SER A 428 39.25 47.43 -66.46
N SER A 429 39.71 48.53 -67.07
CA SER A 429 40.07 48.54 -68.50
C SER A 429 41.32 47.74 -68.83
N SER A 430 42.14 47.43 -67.81
CA SER A 430 43.44 46.77 -67.95
C SER A 430 43.44 45.33 -67.44
N ILE A 431 42.39 44.92 -66.75
CA ILE A 431 42.24 43.58 -66.16
C ILE A 431 41.13 42.87 -66.93
N PRO A 432 41.44 41.81 -67.70
CA PRO A 432 40.42 40.98 -68.33
C PRO A 432 39.46 40.43 -67.26
N ASP A 433 38.15 40.46 -67.53
CA ASP A 433 37.10 40.02 -66.60
C ASP A 433 37.32 38.58 -66.09
N ASP A 434 38.00 37.75 -66.87
CA ASP A 434 38.30 36.35 -66.58
C ASP A 434 39.45 36.16 -65.55
N LEU A 435 40.23 37.21 -65.24
CA LEU A 435 41.42 37.08 -64.38
C LEU A 435 41.06 36.88 -62.90
N CYS A 436 39.94 37.46 -62.45
CA CYS A 436 39.44 37.30 -61.08
C CYS A 436 37.92 37.48 -61.02
N LEU A 437 37.17 36.42 -61.26
CA LEU A 437 35.69 36.45 -61.24
C LEU A 437 35.10 36.97 -59.92
N ALA A 438 35.85 36.86 -58.82
CA ALA A 438 35.42 37.27 -57.49
C ALA A 438 35.55 38.78 -57.23
N ILE A 439 36.21 39.52 -58.12
CA ILE A 439 36.49 40.93 -57.90
C ILE A 439 35.17 41.71 -57.76
N SER A 440 34.09 41.29 -58.46
CA SER A 440 32.83 42.05 -58.56
C SER A 440 31.86 41.71 -57.44
N ASN A 441 32.25 40.80 -56.56
CA ASN A 441 31.38 40.30 -55.52
C ASN A 441 31.14 41.38 -54.46
N LEU A 442 29.91 41.43 -53.97
CA LEU A 442 29.57 42.20 -52.78
C LEU A 442 30.40 41.74 -51.57
N PRO A 443 30.57 42.60 -50.55
CA PRO A 443 31.20 42.20 -49.30
C PRO A 443 30.58 40.91 -48.74
N GLN A 444 31.42 40.07 -48.14
CA GLN A 444 31.00 38.77 -47.63
C GLN A 444 29.92 38.93 -46.55
N SER A 445 28.82 38.19 -46.68
CA SER A 445 27.78 38.08 -45.65
C SER A 445 27.95 36.77 -44.86
N TYR A 446 27.65 36.83 -43.57
CA TYR A 446 27.66 35.67 -42.67
C TYR A 446 26.22 35.37 -42.24
N SER A 447 25.82 34.11 -42.30
CA SER A 447 24.55 33.61 -41.77
C SER A 447 24.85 32.59 -40.68
N ILE A 448 24.26 32.76 -39.50
CA ILE A 448 24.38 31.81 -38.39
C ILE A 448 23.11 30.97 -38.32
N THR A 449 23.26 29.67 -38.52
CA THR A 449 22.20 28.66 -38.37
C THR A 449 22.52 27.72 -37.21
N SER A 450 21.49 27.29 -36.47
CA SER A 450 21.59 26.41 -35.31
C SER A 450 21.51 24.95 -35.74
N PHE A 451 22.55 24.15 -35.49
CA PHE A 451 22.62 22.75 -35.89
C PHE A 451 22.48 21.79 -34.71
N CYS A 452 21.65 20.76 -34.86
CA CYS A 452 21.48 19.69 -33.88
C CYS A 452 22.04 18.38 -34.46
N LYS A 453 22.91 17.70 -33.73
CA LYS A 453 23.71 16.56 -34.23
C LYS A 453 22.93 15.26 -34.44
N ASN A 454 21.64 15.22 -34.09
CA ASN A 454 20.88 13.97 -34.03
C ASN A 454 20.26 13.61 -35.39
N SER A 455 20.15 14.56 -36.31
CA SER A 455 19.76 14.30 -37.70
C SER A 455 20.97 13.74 -38.46
N THR A 456 20.76 12.63 -39.16
CA THR A 456 21.74 12.01 -40.06
C THR A 456 21.91 12.79 -41.37
N ASP A 457 21.11 13.84 -41.57
CA ASP A 457 21.14 14.71 -42.74
C ASP A 457 21.87 16.02 -42.42
N GLU A 458 23.03 16.25 -43.04
CA GLU A 458 23.89 17.44 -42.84
C GLU A 458 23.19 18.78 -43.17
N ASN A 459 21.97 18.74 -43.73
CA ASN A 459 21.19 19.92 -44.12
C ASN A 459 20.02 20.26 -43.18
N GLN A 460 19.72 19.45 -42.17
CA GLN A 460 18.62 19.74 -41.24
C GLN A 460 19.13 20.44 -39.97
N THR A 461 18.65 21.67 -39.77
CA THR A 461 18.92 22.50 -38.59
C THR A 461 17.71 22.42 -37.65
N GLU A 462 17.47 21.26 -37.06
CA GLU A 462 16.36 21.05 -36.14
C GLU A 462 16.57 21.81 -34.83
N ARG A 463 15.57 22.60 -34.44
CA ARG A 463 15.53 23.28 -33.14
C ARG A 463 14.90 22.35 -32.12
N GLU A 464 15.51 22.21 -30.94
CA GLU A 464 14.92 21.46 -29.82
C GLU A 464 13.67 22.17 -29.31
N ILE A 465 12.48 21.60 -29.58
CA ILE A 465 11.19 22.10 -29.08
C ILE A 465 10.91 21.39 -27.76
N LEU A 466 10.83 22.15 -26.67
CA LEU A 466 10.49 21.66 -25.34
C LEU A 466 9.17 22.29 -24.90
N PRO A 467 8.30 21.55 -24.22
CA PRO A 467 7.02 22.08 -23.77
C PRO A 467 7.23 23.23 -22.77
N GLU A 468 6.32 24.20 -22.82
CA GLU A 468 6.26 25.26 -21.83
C GLU A 468 5.55 24.71 -20.59
N ILE A 469 6.25 24.67 -19.48
CA ILE A 469 5.71 24.22 -18.19
C ILE A 469 5.45 25.46 -17.35
N ASP A 470 4.27 25.54 -16.74
CA ASP A 470 3.95 26.64 -15.84
C ASP A 470 4.91 26.70 -14.64
N GLU A 471 5.28 27.92 -14.26
CA GLU A 471 6.30 28.17 -13.22
C GLU A 471 5.86 27.63 -11.83
N ASP A 472 4.56 27.56 -11.57
CA ASP A 472 4.02 27.00 -10.33
C ASP A 472 4.24 25.49 -10.23
N ILE A 473 4.09 24.76 -11.34
CA ILE A 473 4.39 23.31 -11.42
C ILE A 473 5.89 23.06 -11.23
N ILE A 474 6.75 23.89 -11.84
CA ILE A 474 8.21 23.80 -11.69
C ILE A 474 8.62 24.05 -10.24
N GLU A 475 8.08 25.08 -9.60
CA GLU A 475 8.41 25.44 -8.23
C GLU A 475 7.86 24.40 -7.22
N ASP A 476 6.69 23.82 -7.49
CA ASP A 476 6.16 22.72 -6.68
C ASP A 476 7.01 21.44 -6.83
N ALA A 477 7.42 21.08 -8.05
CA ALA A 477 8.32 19.95 -8.30
C ALA A 477 9.68 20.14 -7.59
N ARG A 478 10.25 21.36 -7.64
CA ARG A 478 11.47 21.71 -6.91
C ARG A 478 11.29 21.55 -5.41
N ARG A 479 10.21 22.11 -4.85
CA ARG A 479 9.90 22.01 -3.42
C ARG A 479 9.77 20.56 -2.96
N ARG A 480 9.09 19.71 -3.74
CA ARG A 480 8.91 18.29 -3.43
C ARG A 480 10.24 17.53 -3.47
N LEU A 481 11.10 17.79 -4.45
CA LEU A 481 12.43 17.18 -4.53
C LEU A 481 13.37 17.63 -3.41
N GLU A 482 13.34 18.92 -3.05
CA GLU A 482 14.12 19.45 -1.93
C GLU A 482 13.66 18.87 -0.60
N ALA A 483 12.35 18.73 -0.39
CA ALA A 483 11.79 18.10 0.79
C ALA A 483 12.20 16.62 0.91
N GLU A 484 12.21 15.88 -0.20
CA GLU A 484 12.62 14.48 -0.22
C GLU A 484 14.15 14.34 -0.04
N SER A 485 14.94 15.22 -0.66
CA SER A 485 16.40 15.23 -0.50
C SER A 485 16.83 15.61 0.92
N GLN A 486 15.99 16.30 1.69
CA GLN A 486 16.17 16.59 3.12
C GLN A 486 15.72 15.45 4.05
N ARG A 487 14.94 14.47 3.57
CA ARG A 487 14.63 13.23 4.32
C ARG A 487 15.76 12.21 4.31
N ILE A 488 16.54 12.16 3.23
CA ILE A 488 17.62 11.17 3.03
C ILE A 488 18.71 11.20 4.13
N PRO A 489 19.07 12.35 4.75
CA PRO A 489 19.99 12.36 5.88
C PRO A 489 19.44 11.75 7.19
N GLU A 490 18.12 11.72 7.40
CA GLU A 490 17.54 11.20 8.65
C GLU A 490 17.37 9.67 8.66
N MET A 491 17.19 9.02 7.50
CA MET A 491 17.05 7.56 7.42
C MET A 491 18.35 6.78 7.71
N MET A 492 19.51 7.43 7.67
CA MET A 492 20.80 6.81 8.00
C MET A 492 21.17 6.90 9.49
N ASP A 493 20.46 7.68 10.30
CA ASP A 493 20.78 7.90 11.72
C ASP A 493 19.59 7.74 12.68
N THR A 494 18.44 7.23 12.20
CA THR A 494 17.38 6.80 13.12
C THR A 494 17.76 5.48 13.79
N PRO A 495 17.82 5.42 15.14
CA PRO A 495 18.01 4.17 15.84
C PRO A 495 16.87 3.23 15.49
N THR A 496 17.28 2.04 15.04
CA THR A 496 16.54 0.80 14.91
C THR A 496 15.19 0.83 15.62
N LYS A 497 14.12 0.55 14.84
CA LYS A 497 12.77 0.19 15.27
C LYS A 497 12.76 -0.31 16.73
N PRO A 498 11.84 0.12 17.61
CA PRO A 498 11.55 -0.67 18.79
C PRO A 498 11.05 -2.01 18.29
N VAL A 499 11.96 -2.98 18.21
CA VAL A 499 11.65 -4.38 18.18
C VAL A 499 10.70 -4.54 19.34
N MET A 500 9.41 -4.79 19.05
CA MET A 500 8.54 -5.44 20.00
C MET A 500 9.23 -6.78 20.27
N ARG A 501 10.15 -6.78 21.23
CA ARG A 501 10.71 -8.00 21.78
C ARG A 501 9.48 -8.78 22.20
N ARG A 502 9.28 -9.93 21.57
CA ARG A 502 8.61 -11.04 22.22
C ARG A 502 9.35 -11.23 23.54
N GLU A 503 8.80 -10.68 24.61
CA GLU A 503 9.17 -11.09 25.95
C GLU A 503 8.65 -12.52 26.09
N ASP A 504 9.48 -13.45 25.60
CA ASP A 504 9.48 -14.83 26.06
C ASP A 504 10.00 -14.79 27.50
N SER A 505 9.11 -14.50 28.44
CA SER A 505 9.32 -14.73 29.86
C SER A 505 7.99 -15.00 30.54
N LEU A 506 7.87 -16.29 30.90
CA LEU A 506 6.87 -17.00 31.71
C LEU A 506 5.58 -17.45 31.02
#